data_AF-A0A8H6CDG2-F1
#
_entry.id   AF-A0A8H6CDG2-F1
#
_cell.length_a   1.000
_cell.length_b   1.000
_cell.length_c   1.000
_cell.angle_alpha   90.00
_cell.angle_beta   90.00
_cell.angle_gamma   90.00
#
_symmetry.space_group_name_H-M   'P 1'
#
loop_
_entity.id
_entity.type
_entity.pdbx_description
1 polymer ?
#
loop_
_entity_poly.entity_id
_entity_poly.type
_entity_poly.pdbx_seq_one_letter_code
_entity_poly.pdbx_strand_id
1 'polypeptide(L)'
;MVSSGVWAGQIPLEQAYSLQEVGGGKQTMKQELERIGYLGTMESSFSAMPIAAKKLVPAMLTAAKMILHSHRLATKHSCLASTGILTLKPGSTNTVPGFVRFSLDIRAGEDDRLMMLEHELKVDFDKIAKNEAVDDLSESGTIGRGCTVEWTLDAPSEAIEFDENCIRCVDESARDLFGDEYEKLTQAMISGAGQYDFPGPKFFVDIFMFWESTHIFHELNPLL
;
A
#
# COMPACT_ATOMS: atom_id res chain seq x y z
N MET A 1 33.10 -16.19 -4.52
CA MET A 1 32.77 -14.80 -4.88
C MET A 1 33.53 -13.85 -3.95
N VAL A 2 34.02 -12.72 -4.45
CA VAL A 2 34.80 -11.74 -3.65
C VAL A 2 33.97 -11.20 -2.49
N SER A 3 32.73 -10.81 -2.75
CA SER A 3 31.85 -10.18 -1.75
C SER A 3 31.55 -11.07 -0.54
N SER A 4 31.35 -12.38 -0.75
CA SER A 4 31.12 -13.33 0.34
C SER A 4 32.39 -13.57 1.18
N GLY A 5 33.57 -13.50 0.56
CA GLY A 5 34.85 -13.59 1.27
C GLY A 5 35.11 -12.35 2.13
N VAL A 6 34.75 -11.15 1.63
CA VAL A 6 34.80 -9.92 2.42
C VAL A 6 33.84 -9.98 3.60
N TRP A 7 32.58 -10.33 3.35
CA TRP A 7 31.57 -10.44 4.41
C TRP A 7 31.96 -11.45 5.50
N ALA A 8 32.56 -12.58 5.13
CA ALA A 8 33.03 -13.60 6.08
C ALA A 8 34.36 -13.24 6.78
N GLY A 9 34.96 -12.09 6.49
CA GLY A 9 36.27 -11.68 7.02
C GLY A 9 37.46 -12.45 6.45
N GLN A 10 37.25 -13.25 5.38
CA GLN A 10 38.28 -14.06 4.72
C GLN A 10 39.07 -13.26 3.67
N ILE A 11 38.50 -12.16 3.16
CA ILE A 11 39.15 -11.25 2.21
C ILE A 11 39.11 -9.84 2.83
N PRO A 12 40.26 -9.19 3.07
CA PRO A 12 40.29 -7.79 3.50
C PRO A 12 39.56 -6.86 2.52
N LEU A 13 38.81 -5.88 3.05
CA LEU A 13 38.03 -4.94 2.24
C LEU A 13 38.91 -4.17 1.24
N GLU A 14 40.07 -3.69 1.70
CA GLU A 14 41.06 -3.00 0.84
C GLU A 14 41.52 -3.89 -0.32
N GLN A 15 41.75 -5.17 -0.07
CA GLN A 15 42.15 -6.12 -1.11
C GLN A 15 41.04 -6.25 -2.16
N ALA A 16 39.79 -6.42 -1.73
CA ALA A 16 38.65 -6.51 -2.65
C ALA A 16 38.46 -5.22 -3.46
N TYR A 17 38.55 -4.06 -2.80
CA TYR A 17 38.44 -2.76 -3.46
C TYR A 17 39.55 -2.48 -4.46
N SER A 18 40.75 -3.02 -4.24
CA SER A 18 41.89 -2.86 -5.15
C SER A 18 41.83 -3.76 -6.40
N LEU A 19 40.91 -4.73 -6.46
CA LEU A 19 40.82 -5.65 -7.60
C LEU A 19 40.55 -4.89 -8.90
N GLN A 20 41.39 -5.11 -9.91
CA GLN A 20 41.27 -4.49 -11.22
C GLN A 20 40.36 -5.30 -12.15
N GLU A 21 39.74 -4.61 -13.11
CA GLU A 21 38.98 -5.23 -14.19
C GLU A 21 39.80 -6.27 -14.96
N VAL A 22 39.15 -7.39 -15.30
CA VAL A 22 39.74 -8.42 -16.14
C VAL A 22 39.76 -7.92 -17.59
N GLY A 23 40.88 -8.06 -18.29
CA GLY A 23 41.01 -7.64 -19.70
C GLY A 23 41.82 -6.36 -19.93
N GLY A 24 42.60 -5.92 -18.92
CA GLY A 24 43.53 -4.78 -19.06
C GLY A 24 42.90 -3.41 -18.78
N GLY A 25 41.68 -3.38 -18.24
CA GLY A 25 41.07 -2.16 -17.69
C GLY A 25 41.87 -1.64 -16.50
N LYS A 26 41.83 -0.32 -16.28
CA LYS A 26 42.53 0.35 -15.17
C LYS A 26 41.61 0.60 -13.97
N GLN A 27 40.31 0.35 -14.11
CA GLN A 27 39.36 0.60 -13.04
C GLN A 27 39.42 -0.51 -12.00
N THR A 28 39.19 -0.10 -10.76
CA THR A 28 39.12 -0.97 -9.59
C THR A 28 37.67 -1.25 -9.22
N MET A 29 37.44 -2.34 -8.49
CA MET A 29 36.12 -2.70 -7.98
C MET A 29 35.48 -1.55 -7.18
N LYS A 30 36.27 -0.77 -6.43
CA LYS A 30 35.78 0.42 -5.72
C LYS A 30 35.26 1.51 -6.66
N GLN A 31 36.03 1.85 -7.68
CA GLN A 31 35.64 2.89 -8.66
C GLN A 31 34.35 2.50 -9.39
N GLU A 32 34.18 1.23 -9.72
CA GLU A 32 32.95 0.75 -10.36
C GLU A 32 31.75 0.78 -9.41
N LEU A 33 31.93 0.37 -8.14
CA LEU A 33 30.87 0.47 -7.12
C LEU A 33 30.44 1.93 -6.88
N GLU A 34 31.38 2.87 -6.87
CA GLU A 34 31.09 4.31 -6.79
C GLU A 34 30.33 4.78 -8.03
N ARG A 35 30.80 4.41 -9.22
CA ARG A 35 30.20 4.80 -10.51
C ARG A 35 28.74 4.36 -10.64
N ILE A 36 28.40 3.16 -10.18
CA ILE A 36 27.02 2.64 -10.23
C ILE A 36 26.17 3.02 -9.01
N GLY A 37 26.76 3.67 -8.00
CA GLY A 37 26.06 4.07 -6.77
C GLY A 37 25.81 2.91 -5.79
N TYR A 38 26.58 1.83 -5.87
CA TYR A 38 26.46 0.65 -4.99
C TYR A 38 27.52 0.62 -3.88
N LEU A 39 28.39 1.64 -3.79
CA LEU A 39 29.27 1.80 -2.63
C LEU A 39 28.47 2.28 -1.42
N GLY A 40 28.00 1.34 -0.60
CA GLY A 40 27.27 1.62 0.63
C GLY A 40 28.19 2.09 1.78
N THR A 41 27.59 2.75 2.77
CA THR A 41 28.27 3.21 3.99
C THR A 41 28.31 2.14 5.10
N MET A 42 27.58 1.04 4.94
CA MET A 42 27.55 -0.05 5.90
C MET A 42 28.76 -0.98 5.73
N GLU A 43 29.35 -1.39 6.84
CA GLU A 43 30.44 -2.35 6.85
C GLU A 43 29.99 -3.73 6.35
N SER A 44 30.71 -4.26 5.36
CA SER A 44 30.49 -5.61 4.82
C SER A 44 31.10 -6.67 5.75
N SER A 45 30.45 -6.97 6.87
CA SER A 45 30.92 -7.93 7.87
C SER A 45 29.79 -8.77 8.46
N PHE A 46 30.05 -10.06 8.69
CA PHE A 46 29.11 -10.96 9.36
C PHE A 46 28.89 -10.62 10.84
N SER A 47 29.84 -9.94 11.49
CA SER A 47 29.69 -9.50 12.88
C SER A 47 28.80 -8.25 12.96
N ALA A 48 28.95 -7.33 12.02
CA ALA A 48 28.09 -6.15 11.87
C ALA A 48 26.69 -6.53 11.35
N MET A 49 26.63 -7.51 10.43
CA MET A 49 25.42 -7.99 9.77
C MET A 49 25.38 -9.53 9.78
N PRO A 50 25.01 -10.17 10.91
CA PRO A 50 24.74 -11.61 10.94
C PRO A 50 23.66 -11.92 9.91
N ILE A 51 23.76 -13.04 9.16
CA ILE A 51 22.89 -13.40 8.02
C ILE A 51 21.46 -12.87 8.24
N ALA A 52 21.16 -11.83 7.47
CA ALA A 52 20.25 -10.73 7.84
C ALA A 52 18.75 -11.07 7.78
N ALA A 53 18.38 -12.35 7.76
CA ALA A 53 16.97 -12.76 7.81
C ALA A 53 16.32 -12.49 9.18
N LYS A 54 17.11 -12.33 10.26
CA LYS A 54 16.59 -12.15 11.63
C LYS A 54 16.44 -10.71 12.11
N LYS A 55 16.91 -9.69 11.36
CA LYS A 55 16.94 -8.29 11.86
C LYS A 55 16.35 -7.25 10.92
N LEU A 56 16.17 -7.56 9.64
CA LEU A 56 15.42 -6.69 8.73
C LEU A 56 13.94 -7.09 8.84
N VAL A 57 13.07 -6.17 9.28
CA VAL A 57 11.66 -6.32 8.89
C VAL A 57 11.67 -6.06 7.39
N PRO A 58 11.26 -7.01 6.55
CA PRO A 58 11.08 -6.70 5.14
C PRO A 58 10.06 -5.58 5.07
N ALA A 59 10.38 -4.44 4.44
CA ALA A 59 9.38 -3.40 4.20
C ALA A 59 8.12 -3.98 3.52
N MET A 60 8.30 -5.09 2.78
CA MET A 60 7.24 -5.91 2.19
C MET A 60 6.35 -6.62 3.22
N LEU A 61 6.90 -7.15 4.33
CA LEU A 61 6.10 -7.78 5.38
C LEU A 61 5.27 -6.73 6.10
N THR A 62 5.86 -5.58 6.44
CA THR A 62 5.11 -4.46 7.01
C THR A 62 3.98 -4.02 6.09
N ALA A 63 4.27 -3.82 4.80
CA ALA A 63 3.26 -3.44 3.82
C ALA A 63 2.15 -4.50 3.69
N ALA A 64 2.48 -5.79 3.70
CA ALA A 64 1.49 -6.86 3.67
C ALA A 64 0.56 -6.83 4.90
N LYS A 65 1.11 -6.57 6.10
CA LYS A 65 0.32 -6.40 7.33
C LYS A 65 -0.61 -5.19 7.22
N MET A 66 -0.10 -4.07 6.72
CA MET A 66 -0.89 -2.84 6.50
C MET A 66 -2.04 -3.07 5.51
N ILE A 67 -1.77 -3.69 4.37
CA ILE A 67 -2.80 -4.01 3.37
C ILE A 67 -3.87 -4.92 3.97
N LEU A 68 -3.47 -6.00 4.64
CA LEU A 68 -4.42 -6.90 5.29
C LEU A 68 -5.25 -6.19 6.38
N HIS A 69 -4.60 -5.34 7.18
CA HIS A 69 -5.26 -4.55 8.22
C HIS A 69 -6.29 -3.60 7.63
N SER A 70 -5.95 -2.89 6.55
CA SER A 70 -6.87 -1.99 5.85
C SER A 70 -8.16 -2.69 5.44
N HIS A 71 -8.05 -3.88 4.84
CA HIS A 71 -9.22 -4.65 4.43
C HIS A 71 -10.07 -5.11 5.63
N ARG A 72 -9.42 -5.57 6.71
CA ARG A 72 -10.12 -6.00 7.93
C ARG A 72 -10.84 -4.85 8.62
N LEU A 73 -10.16 -3.72 8.77
CA LEU A 73 -10.70 -2.55 9.45
C LEU A 73 -11.84 -1.90 8.65
N ALA A 74 -11.69 -1.80 7.33
CA ALA A 74 -12.76 -1.35 6.46
C ALA A 74 -14.00 -2.25 6.57
N THR A 75 -13.82 -3.59 6.52
CA THR A 75 -14.92 -4.55 6.67
C THR A 75 -15.64 -4.37 8.02
N LYS A 76 -14.88 -4.20 9.11
CA LYS A 76 -15.41 -3.99 10.46
C LYS A 76 -16.28 -2.73 10.56
N HIS A 77 -15.92 -1.68 9.83
CA HIS A 77 -16.63 -0.40 9.81
C HIS A 77 -17.64 -0.27 8.64
N SER A 78 -17.97 -1.38 7.97
CA SER A 78 -18.84 -1.38 6.78
C SER A 78 -18.40 -0.38 5.69
N CYS A 79 -17.09 -0.26 5.54
CA CYS A 79 -16.40 0.54 4.53
C CYS A 79 -15.70 -0.40 3.53
N LEU A 80 -15.13 0.18 2.48
CA LEU A 80 -14.30 -0.52 1.50
C LEU A 80 -12.87 -0.01 1.59
N ALA A 81 -11.92 -0.91 1.41
CA ALA A 81 -10.52 -0.59 1.20
C ALA A 81 -9.99 -1.44 0.04
N SER A 82 -9.10 -0.88 -0.78
CA SER A 82 -8.44 -1.61 -1.84
C SER A 82 -7.03 -1.10 -2.12
N THR A 83 -6.13 -2.01 -2.50
CA THR A 83 -4.77 -1.67 -2.94
C THR A 83 -4.61 -2.05 -4.40
N GLY A 84 -4.37 -1.05 -5.25
CA GLY A 84 -4.26 -1.24 -6.71
C GLY A 84 -2.82 -1.23 -7.23
N ILE A 85 -1.91 -0.55 -6.53
CA ILE A 85 -0.53 -0.33 -6.95
C ILE A 85 0.38 -0.79 -5.82
N LEU A 86 1.44 -1.53 -6.15
CA LEU A 86 2.48 -1.96 -5.22
C LEU A 86 3.84 -1.90 -5.93
N THR A 87 4.81 -1.20 -5.35
CA THR A 87 6.17 -1.03 -5.88
C THR A 87 7.18 -1.30 -4.77
N LEU A 88 8.26 -2.03 -5.08
CA LEU A 88 9.32 -2.38 -4.12
C LEU A 88 10.71 -2.12 -4.70
N LYS A 89 11.69 -1.75 -3.86
CA LYS A 89 13.10 -1.54 -4.26
C LYS A 89 14.05 -2.32 -3.32
N PRO A 90 15.10 -2.97 -3.86
CA PRO A 90 15.59 -2.92 -5.25
C PRO A 90 14.90 -3.87 -6.25
N GLY A 91 13.83 -4.58 -5.88
CA GLY A 91 13.05 -5.34 -6.89
C GLY A 91 13.72 -6.64 -7.35
N SER A 92 14.29 -7.43 -6.43
CA SER A 92 15.02 -8.65 -6.78
C SER A 92 14.59 -9.83 -5.91
N THR A 93 14.55 -11.03 -6.50
CA THR A 93 14.18 -12.28 -5.82
C THR A 93 15.06 -12.60 -4.61
N ASN A 94 16.34 -12.22 -4.67
CA ASN A 94 17.34 -12.58 -3.67
C ASN A 94 17.71 -11.41 -2.74
N THR A 95 16.96 -10.31 -2.78
CA THR A 95 17.22 -9.13 -1.95
C THR A 95 15.99 -8.75 -1.16
N VAL A 96 16.11 -8.69 0.16
CA VAL A 96 15.05 -8.17 1.04
C VAL A 96 14.79 -6.71 0.67
N PRO A 97 13.55 -6.34 0.27
CA PRO A 97 13.25 -4.96 -0.10
C PRO A 97 13.38 -4.03 1.11
N GLY A 98 14.16 -2.97 0.93
CA GLY A 98 14.31 -1.90 1.93
C GLY A 98 13.27 -0.79 1.80
N PHE A 99 12.51 -0.78 0.70
CA PHE A 99 11.49 0.21 0.40
C PHE A 99 10.29 -0.44 -0.28
N VAL A 100 9.09 -0.10 0.17
CA VAL A 100 7.82 -0.46 -0.44
C VAL A 100 6.92 0.77 -0.49
N ARG A 101 6.19 0.92 -1.59
CA ARG A 101 5.16 1.93 -1.80
C ARG A 101 3.91 1.24 -2.33
N PHE A 102 2.76 1.51 -1.77
CA PHE A 102 1.49 0.98 -2.26
C PHE A 102 0.41 2.06 -2.26
N SER A 103 -0.61 1.88 -3.08
CA SER A 103 -1.82 2.72 -3.06
C SER A 103 -2.88 2.14 -2.14
N LEU A 104 -3.71 2.99 -1.54
CA LEU A 104 -4.79 2.55 -0.68
C LEU A 104 -6.04 3.40 -0.96
N ASP A 105 -7.01 2.86 -1.69
CA ASP A 105 -8.31 3.50 -1.90
C ASP A 105 -9.23 3.09 -0.75
N ILE A 106 -9.82 4.07 -0.04
CA ILE A 106 -10.80 3.84 1.03
C ILE A 106 -12.12 4.54 0.70
N ARG A 107 -13.23 3.85 0.95
CA ARG A 107 -14.58 4.33 0.66
C ARG A 107 -15.51 4.03 1.81
N ALA A 108 -16.40 4.95 2.12
CA ALA A 108 -17.44 4.75 3.11
C ALA A 108 -18.78 5.23 2.56
N GLY A 109 -19.87 4.79 3.18
CA GLY A 109 -21.18 5.39 2.95
C GLY A 109 -21.25 6.80 3.54
N GLU A 110 -20.63 7.05 4.69
CA GLU A 110 -20.77 8.28 5.46
C GLU A 110 -19.40 8.91 5.72
N ASP A 111 -19.34 10.24 5.71
CA ASP A 111 -18.10 11.02 5.85
C ASP A 111 -17.40 10.75 7.18
N ASP A 112 -18.18 10.75 8.27
CA ASP A 112 -17.68 10.47 9.62
C ASP A 112 -17.03 9.08 9.70
N ARG A 113 -17.58 8.09 8.98
CA ARG A 113 -17.00 6.74 8.92
C ARG A 113 -15.71 6.72 8.12
N LEU A 114 -15.64 7.47 7.02
CA LEU A 114 -14.43 7.60 6.22
C LEU A 114 -13.30 8.23 7.04
N MET A 115 -13.58 9.35 7.71
CA MET A 115 -12.62 10.06 8.56
C MET A 115 -12.17 9.19 9.75
N MET A 116 -13.11 8.46 10.37
CA MET A 116 -12.79 7.51 11.44
C MET A 116 -11.87 6.39 10.95
N LEU A 117 -12.20 5.76 9.81
CA LEU A 117 -11.38 4.71 9.20
C LEU A 117 -9.98 5.23 8.86
N GLU A 118 -9.88 6.39 8.22
CA GLU A 118 -8.59 7.01 7.87
C GLU A 118 -7.74 7.27 9.12
N HIS A 119 -8.35 7.80 10.18
CA HIS A 119 -7.68 8.07 11.44
C HIS A 119 -7.15 6.79 12.10
N GLU A 120 -7.99 5.76 12.23
CA GLU A 120 -7.58 4.49 12.83
C GLU A 120 -6.47 3.80 12.01
N LEU A 121 -6.55 3.82 10.69
CA LEU A 121 -5.51 3.27 9.81
C LEU A 121 -4.17 3.98 10.00
N LYS A 122 -4.16 5.32 10.06
CA LYS A 122 -2.92 6.08 10.31
C LYS A 122 -2.28 5.71 11.64
N VAL A 123 -3.08 5.60 12.70
CA VAL A 123 -2.62 5.21 14.04
C VAL A 123 -2.06 3.79 14.02
N ASP A 124 -2.78 2.84 13.43
CA ASP A 124 -2.37 1.43 13.42
C ASP A 124 -1.20 1.16 12.48
N PHE A 125 -1.06 1.91 11.39
CA PHE A 125 0.11 1.82 10.51
C PHE A 125 1.39 2.22 11.23
N ASP A 126 1.34 3.27 12.05
CA ASP A 126 2.48 3.68 12.89
C ASP A 126 2.85 2.58 13.90
N LYS A 127 1.86 1.93 14.53
CA LYS A 127 2.07 0.77 15.41
C LYS A 127 2.68 -0.43 14.67
N ILE A 128 2.11 -0.81 13.52
CA ILE A 128 2.60 -1.92 12.69
C ILE A 128 4.06 -1.65 12.27
N ALA A 129 4.38 -0.41 11.90
CA ALA A 129 5.73 0.00 11.53
C ALA A 129 6.73 -0.13 12.68
N LYS A 130 6.29 0.09 13.92
CA LYS A 130 7.08 -0.08 15.15
C LYS A 130 7.11 -1.53 15.67
N ASN A 131 6.42 -2.46 15.01
CA ASN A 131 6.15 -3.84 15.48
C ASN A 131 5.39 -3.91 16.80
N GLU A 132 4.54 -2.93 17.07
CA GLU A 132 3.60 -2.99 18.18
C GLU A 132 2.46 -3.96 17.83
N ALA A 133 1.71 -4.39 18.85
CA ALA A 133 0.57 -5.28 18.65
C ALA A 133 -0.60 -4.51 18.02
N VAL A 134 -1.08 -5.01 16.88
CA VAL A 134 -2.33 -4.61 16.25
C VAL A 134 -3.08 -5.90 15.94
N ASP A 135 -4.17 -6.14 16.67
CA ASP A 135 -4.93 -7.38 16.63
C ASP A 135 -4.02 -8.64 16.69
N ASP A 136 -4.26 -9.61 15.82
CA ASP A 136 -3.52 -10.87 15.64
C ASP A 136 -2.31 -10.73 14.69
N LEU A 137 -2.09 -9.55 14.07
CA LEU A 137 -1.08 -9.35 13.02
C LEU A 137 0.37 -9.48 13.53
N SER A 138 0.56 -9.41 14.84
CA SER A 138 1.87 -9.45 15.50
C SER A 138 2.13 -10.76 16.25
N GLU A 139 1.18 -11.71 16.24
CA GLU A 139 1.31 -12.97 16.99
C GLU A 139 2.26 -13.99 16.34
N SER A 140 2.60 -13.81 15.06
CA SER A 140 3.48 -14.74 14.33
C SER A 140 4.46 -14.03 13.39
N GLY A 141 5.63 -14.65 13.20
CA GLY A 141 6.67 -14.19 12.27
C GLY A 141 7.93 -13.64 12.93
N THR A 142 8.87 -13.19 12.09
CA THR A 142 10.15 -12.63 12.54
C THR A 142 9.98 -11.19 13.02
N ILE A 143 10.39 -10.91 14.26
CA ILE A 143 10.47 -9.55 14.82
C ILE A 143 11.73 -8.88 14.25
N GLY A 144 11.58 -7.77 13.53
CA GLY A 144 12.70 -6.97 13.06
C GLY A 144 12.76 -5.58 13.71
N ARG A 145 13.60 -4.68 13.18
CA ARG A 145 13.85 -3.33 13.76
C ARG A 145 12.76 -2.27 13.53
N GLY A 146 11.66 -2.63 12.87
CA GLY A 146 10.63 -1.68 12.46
C GLY A 146 11.03 -0.89 11.21
N CYS A 147 10.11 -0.07 10.72
CA CYS A 147 10.30 0.81 9.57
C CYS A 147 9.62 2.17 9.83
N THR A 148 9.92 3.14 8.98
CA THR A 148 9.21 4.42 8.94
C THR A 148 8.08 4.35 7.93
N VAL A 149 6.96 4.99 8.21
CA VAL A 149 5.81 5.13 7.31
C VAL A 149 5.59 6.59 7.01
N GLU A 150 5.28 6.88 5.76
CA GLU A 150 4.84 8.19 5.29
C GLU A 150 3.46 8.00 4.64
N TRP A 151 2.52 8.88 5.01
CA TRP A 151 1.15 8.88 4.49
C TRP A 151 0.92 10.16 3.70
N THR A 152 0.46 10.03 2.46
CA THR A 152 0.16 11.16 1.56
C THR A 152 -1.25 10.98 1.01
N LEU A 153 -1.99 12.09 0.91
CA LEU A 153 -3.32 12.12 0.29
C LEU A 153 -3.21 12.70 -1.11
N ASP A 154 -3.71 11.98 -2.12
CA ASP A 154 -3.57 12.39 -3.51
C ASP A 154 -4.83 13.04 -4.07
N ALA A 155 -6.01 12.49 -3.77
CA ALA A 155 -7.29 13.04 -4.22
C ALA A 155 -8.40 12.83 -3.17
N PRO A 156 -8.81 13.88 -2.44
CA PRO A 156 -10.08 13.83 -1.72
C PRO A 156 -11.24 13.93 -2.71
N SER A 157 -12.24 13.06 -2.56
CA SER A 157 -13.57 13.23 -3.15
C SER A 157 -14.59 13.32 -2.03
N GLU A 158 -15.31 14.43 -1.98
CA GLU A 158 -16.51 14.53 -1.15
C GLU A 158 -17.64 13.71 -1.80
N ALA A 159 -18.62 13.27 -1.00
CA ALA A 159 -19.84 12.66 -1.50
C ALA A 159 -20.66 13.74 -2.16
N ILE A 160 -21.25 13.35 -3.27
CA ILE A 160 -22.15 14.20 -4.00
C ILE A 160 -23.55 13.69 -3.72
N GLU A 161 -24.33 14.52 -3.05
CA GLU A 161 -25.77 14.31 -2.98
C GLU A 161 -26.39 14.80 -4.28
N PHE A 162 -27.01 13.89 -5.03
CA PHE A 162 -27.77 14.27 -6.22
C PHE A 162 -29.01 15.09 -5.83
N ASP A 163 -29.32 16.13 -6.60
CA ASP A 163 -30.50 16.96 -6.38
C ASP A 163 -31.77 16.10 -6.40
N GLU A 164 -32.59 16.21 -5.36
CA GLU A 164 -33.83 15.43 -5.20
C GLU A 164 -34.79 15.59 -6.39
N ASN A 165 -34.81 16.77 -7.04
CA ASN A 165 -35.63 16.99 -8.22
C ASN A 165 -35.12 16.19 -9.41
N CYS A 166 -33.80 16.08 -9.58
CA CYS A 166 -33.20 15.27 -10.64
C CYS A 166 -33.50 13.79 -10.42
N ILE A 167 -33.34 13.30 -9.19
CA ILE A 167 -33.69 11.92 -8.83
C ILE A 167 -35.17 11.66 -9.14
N ARG A 168 -36.07 12.56 -8.71
CA ARG A 168 -37.50 12.47 -8.98
C ARG A 168 -37.81 12.44 -10.47
N CYS A 169 -37.19 13.30 -11.27
CA CYS A 169 -37.42 13.33 -12.71
C CYS A 169 -36.99 12.03 -13.40
N VAL A 170 -35.86 11.44 -12.99
CA VAL A 170 -35.41 10.14 -13.51
C VAL A 170 -36.37 9.02 -13.07
N ASP A 171 -36.82 9.05 -11.82
CA ASP A 171 -37.78 8.08 -11.28
C ASP A 171 -39.13 8.10 -12.02
N GLU A 172 -39.71 9.30 -12.16
CA GLU A 172 -40.97 9.51 -12.88
C GLU A 172 -40.86 9.07 -14.34
N SER A 173 -39.76 9.43 -15.02
CA SER A 173 -39.51 9.00 -16.40
C SER A 173 -39.38 7.47 -16.52
N ALA A 174 -38.76 6.80 -15.54
CA ALA A 174 -38.64 5.35 -15.55
C ALA A 174 -39.99 4.67 -15.27
N ARG A 175 -40.81 5.22 -14.37
CA ARG A 175 -42.18 4.75 -14.11
C ARG A 175 -43.05 4.84 -15.36
N ASP A 176 -42.98 5.96 -16.09
CA ASP A 176 -43.72 6.14 -17.34
C ASP A 176 -43.31 5.15 -18.42
N LEU A 177 -42.02 4.76 -18.48
CA LEU A 177 -41.49 3.85 -19.47
C LEU A 177 -41.84 2.38 -19.19
N PHE A 178 -41.76 1.96 -17.92
CA PHE A 178 -41.88 0.54 -17.54
C PHE A 178 -43.24 0.16 -16.94
N GLY A 179 -44.06 1.14 -16.53
CA GLY A 179 -45.40 0.91 -16.00
C GLY A 179 -45.42 -0.11 -14.85
N ASP A 180 -46.26 -1.14 -14.99
CA ASP A 180 -46.41 -2.20 -13.97
C ASP A 180 -45.13 -3.03 -13.76
N GLU A 181 -44.17 -2.99 -14.69
CA GLU A 181 -42.88 -3.70 -14.57
C GLU A 181 -41.78 -2.86 -13.93
N TYR A 182 -42.03 -1.59 -13.58
CA TYR A 182 -41.03 -0.66 -13.03
C TYR A 182 -40.24 -1.24 -11.85
N GLU A 183 -40.92 -1.78 -10.82
CA GLU A 183 -40.27 -2.31 -9.63
C GLU A 183 -39.43 -3.57 -9.91
N LYS A 184 -39.71 -4.28 -11.01
CA LYS A 184 -38.93 -5.47 -11.43
C LYS A 184 -37.72 -5.11 -12.27
N LEU A 185 -37.78 -4.00 -13.00
CA LEU A 185 -36.80 -3.64 -14.03
C LEU A 185 -35.89 -2.48 -13.62
N THR A 186 -36.16 -1.84 -12.48
CA THR A 186 -35.39 -0.70 -11.99
C THR A 186 -34.86 -0.96 -10.58
N GLN A 187 -33.75 -0.30 -10.25
CA GLN A 187 -33.15 -0.38 -8.93
C GLN A 187 -32.42 0.93 -8.65
N ALA A 188 -32.70 1.52 -7.48
CA ALA A 188 -31.91 2.62 -6.97
C ALA A 188 -30.49 2.14 -6.69
N MET A 189 -29.50 2.90 -7.16
CA MET A 189 -28.09 2.56 -7.01
C MET A 189 -27.30 3.76 -6.51
N ILE A 190 -26.24 3.47 -5.77
CA ILE A 190 -25.23 4.44 -5.34
C ILE A 190 -24.00 4.23 -6.23
N SER A 191 -23.38 5.32 -6.70
CA SER A 191 -22.20 5.19 -7.55
C SER A 191 -20.98 4.92 -6.68
N GLY A 192 -20.42 3.72 -6.82
CA GLY A 192 -19.15 3.41 -6.15
C GLY A 192 -17.98 4.21 -6.72
N ALA A 193 -18.03 4.66 -7.97
CA ALA A 193 -16.91 5.29 -8.68
C ALA A 193 -17.18 6.79 -8.89
N GLY A 194 -16.19 7.65 -8.62
CA GLY A 194 -16.35 9.07 -8.93
C GLY A 194 -16.40 9.32 -10.43
N GLN A 195 -17.33 10.17 -10.83
CA GLN A 195 -17.46 10.73 -12.18
C GLN A 195 -17.00 12.19 -12.09
N TYR A 196 -16.00 12.58 -12.90
CA TYR A 196 -15.48 13.97 -12.92
C TYR A 196 -15.61 14.60 -14.31
N ASP A 197 -16.06 15.86 -14.35
CA ASP A 197 -15.61 16.85 -15.35
C ASP A 197 -14.15 17.21 -15.02
N PHE A 198 -13.21 16.98 -15.95
CA PHE A 198 -11.75 17.09 -15.72
C PHE A 198 -11.17 18.50 -15.95
N PRO A 199 -10.12 18.88 -15.19
CA PRO A 199 -8.91 19.38 -15.87
C PRO A 199 -7.59 18.81 -15.29
N GLY A 200 -6.84 18.07 -16.13
CA GLY A 200 -5.37 17.96 -16.07
C GLY A 200 -4.74 16.78 -15.28
N PRO A 201 -3.53 16.30 -15.66
CA PRO A 201 -2.91 15.09 -15.09
C PRO A 201 -1.93 15.38 -13.93
N LYS A 202 -1.75 14.44 -12.97
CA LYS A 202 -0.55 14.22 -12.11
C LYS A 202 -0.68 12.99 -11.16
N PHE A 203 0.44 12.58 -10.52
CA PHE A 203 0.81 11.25 -9.97
C PHE A 203 1.17 11.25 -8.44
N PHE A 204 1.25 10.05 -7.80
CA PHE A 204 2.06 9.55 -6.62
C PHE A 204 1.18 8.97 -5.46
N VAL A 205 1.70 8.03 -4.63
CA VAL A 205 1.03 7.21 -3.55
C VAL A 205 -0.50 7.11 -3.57
N ASP A 206 -1.12 6.87 -4.73
CA ASP A 206 -2.53 7.23 -4.97
C ASP A 206 -3.56 6.62 -3.99
N ILE A 207 -3.90 7.31 -2.90
CA ILE A 207 -5.10 7.04 -2.11
C ILE A 207 -6.25 7.76 -2.80
N PHE A 208 -7.09 6.99 -3.48
CA PHE A 208 -8.37 7.46 -3.99
C PHE A 208 -9.39 7.32 -2.87
N MET A 209 -9.89 8.44 -2.34
CA MET A 209 -11.05 8.39 -1.45
C MET A 209 -12.29 8.68 -2.28
N PHE A 210 -13.25 7.75 -2.29
CA PHE A 210 -14.56 7.96 -2.91
C PHE A 210 -15.65 7.72 -1.86
N TRP A 211 -16.61 8.62 -1.78
CA TRP A 211 -17.65 8.66 -0.75
C TRP A 211 -19.03 8.79 -1.43
N GLU A 212 -20.09 8.13 -0.92
CA GLU A 212 -21.51 8.46 -1.17
C GLU A 212 -22.47 7.78 -0.14
N SER A 213 -23.43 8.53 0.44
CA SER A 213 -24.51 8.11 1.39
C SER A 213 -25.90 8.24 0.73
N THR A 214 -27.02 7.59 1.11
CA THR A 214 -27.47 6.95 2.36
C THR A 214 -28.69 5.99 2.13
N HIS A 215 -28.91 5.06 3.09
CA HIS A 215 -30.15 4.33 3.49
C HIS A 215 -30.71 3.14 2.66
N ILE A 216 -30.27 1.92 3.04
CA ILE A 216 -31.04 0.75 3.54
C ILE A 216 -30.17 -0.51 3.30
N PHE A 217 -29.61 -1.09 4.38
CA PHE A 217 -29.16 -2.48 4.37
C PHE A 217 -30.20 -3.30 5.16
N HIS A 218 -31.10 -3.95 4.45
CA HIS A 218 -31.84 -5.10 4.96
C HIS A 218 -31.50 -6.30 4.08
N GLU A 219 -31.02 -7.35 4.76
CA GLU A 219 -30.98 -8.78 4.40
C GLU A 219 -30.62 -9.17 2.96
N LEU A 220 -29.51 -9.91 2.81
CA LEU A 220 -29.28 -11.09 1.94
C LEU A 220 -27.83 -11.53 2.25
N ASN A 221 -27.52 -12.69 2.82
CA ASN A 221 -28.00 -14.02 2.46
C ASN A 221 -27.63 -15.05 3.56
N PRO A 222 -28.56 -15.88 4.05
CA PRO A 222 -28.24 -17.16 4.67
C PRO A 222 -28.03 -18.20 3.56
N LEU A 223 -26.98 -19.03 3.68
CA LEU A 223 -26.57 -20.10 2.75
C LEU A 223 -25.63 -19.65 1.61
N LEU A 224 -24.33 -19.64 1.93
CA LEU A 224 -23.27 -20.42 1.27
C LEU A 224 -22.06 -20.52 2.20
#